data_AF-A0A7C2VYW9-F1
#
_entry.id   AF-A0A7C2VYW9-F1
#
_cell.length_a   1.000
_cell.length_b   1.000
_cell.length_c   1.000
_cell.angle_alpha   90.00
_cell.angle_beta   90.00
_cell.angle_gamma   90.00
#
_symmetry.space_group_name_H-M   'P 1'
#
loop_
_entity.id
_entity.type
_entity.pdbx_description
1 polymer ?
#
loop_
_entity_poly.entity_id
_entity_poly.type
_entity_poly.pdbx_seq_one_letter_code
_entity_poly.pdbx_strand_id
1 'polypeptide(L)'
;MNELNNQFIVYALSYLILFLICFLAGYRQELAFFFEFRDLKRFLKQLEEEVSDVKRIIKEEIKKIGVSWQDVEPHYETLTNFFIVPPVGDEPVGSIERLEQILEAASEQIERKIDLLIPQADNELKANMKQVFLEASRLNRIYKVVKHFYFTGVKSRNLTVLVQALTQLHFLKREAERSFNAVKTYLQGSLPMGWGVGALTAYEMMEGAEDVKVDGEVLIAEKRDHNKQIVIIKPKGPGARTGKNMGKVVVREVRRLGKPLIIIVNAQAKMEGEKSGAMSQAIGVAAAPEPLKYQIEKIVARKRLPVISILIKLSEKEFTEEMNENLRRAVEKAKDAVKSLIEKCRQPVLIIGLGNTFRIP
;
A
#
# COMPACT_ATOMS: atom_id res chain seq x y z
N MET A 1 72.85 23.03 -13.07
CA MET A 1 71.87 23.67 -13.99
C MET A 1 70.88 22.66 -14.56
N ASN A 2 71.31 21.48 -15.04
CA ASN A 2 70.40 20.45 -15.58
C ASN A 2 69.47 19.80 -14.54
N GLU A 3 69.94 19.54 -13.31
CA GLU A 3 69.07 18.93 -12.28
C GLU A 3 67.97 19.88 -11.80
N LEU A 4 68.27 21.17 -11.65
CA LEU A 4 67.29 22.18 -11.25
C LEU A 4 66.19 22.36 -12.32
N ASN A 5 66.57 22.32 -13.60
CA ASN A 5 65.62 22.35 -14.72
C ASN A 5 64.77 21.07 -14.80
N ASN A 6 65.35 19.90 -14.55
CA ASN A 6 64.59 18.65 -14.52
C ASN A 6 63.60 18.61 -13.35
N GLN A 7 63.99 19.10 -12.17
CA GLN A 7 63.07 19.25 -11.04
C GLN A 7 61.93 20.22 -11.36
N PHE A 8 62.23 21.36 -11.98
CA PHE A 8 61.22 22.33 -12.39
C PHE A 8 60.21 21.73 -13.39
N ILE A 9 60.69 20.97 -14.38
CA ILE A 9 59.83 20.28 -15.35
C ILE A 9 58.94 19.23 -14.67
N VAL A 10 59.48 18.44 -13.75
CA VAL A 10 58.71 17.44 -12.99
C VAL A 10 57.64 18.12 -12.13
N TYR A 11 57.97 19.22 -11.45
CA TYR A 11 56.99 19.98 -10.68
C TYR A 11 55.90 20.56 -11.60
N ALA A 12 56.26 21.20 -12.71
CA ALA A 12 55.31 21.75 -13.67
C ALA A 12 54.36 20.68 -14.24
N LEU A 13 54.88 19.50 -14.60
CA LEU A 13 54.07 18.36 -15.05
C LEU A 13 53.14 17.84 -13.95
N SER A 14 53.63 17.74 -12.71
CA SER A 14 52.82 17.29 -11.57
C SER A 14 51.67 18.26 -11.27
N TYR A 15 51.93 19.57 -11.33
CA TYR A 15 50.90 20.60 -11.17
C TYR A 15 49.90 20.61 -12.33
N LEU A 16 50.37 20.38 -13.57
CA LEU A 16 49.49 20.26 -14.73
C LEU A 16 48.56 19.05 -14.60
N ILE A 17 49.09 17.90 -14.18
CA ILE A 17 48.29 16.68 -13.94
C ILE A 17 47.28 16.92 -12.82
N LEU A 18 47.71 17.51 -11.70
CA LEU A 18 46.81 17.85 -10.59
C LEU A 18 45.71 18.82 -11.04
N PHE A 19 46.06 19.85 -11.80
CA PHE A 19 45.12 20.79 -12.39
C PHE A 19 44.12 20.07 -13.30
N LEU A 20 44.59 19.16 -14.16
CA LEU A 20 43.73 18.38 -15.05
C LEU A 20 42.74 17.50 -14.25
N ILE A 21 43.20 16.86 -13.18
CA ILE A 21 42.36 16.05 -12.29
C ILE A 21 41.31 16.93 -11.61
N CYS A 22 41.69 18.09 -11.05
CA CYS A 22 40.75 19.02 -10.42
C CYS A 22 39.75 19.58 -11.43
N PHE A 23 40.21 19.94 -12.64
CA PHE A 23 39.35 20.45 -13.71
C PHE A 23 38.35 19.40 -14.19
N LEU A 24 38.80 18.16 -14.43
CA LEU A 24 37.93 17.05 -14.79
C LEU A 24 36.95 16.68 -13.66
N ALA A 25 37.38 16.76 -12.39
CA ALA A 25 36.51 16.53 -11.24
C ALA A 25 35.41 17.60 -11.13
N GLY A 26 35.74 18.88 -11.33
CA GLY A 26 34.76 19.97 -11.35
C GLY A 26 33.81 19.88 -12.55
N TYR A 27 34.34 19.59 -13.74
CA TYR A 27 33.54 19.41 -14.95
C TYR A 27 32.60 18.20 -14.87
N ARG A 28 33.03 17.13 -14.20
CA ARG A 28 32.18 15.97 -13.90
C ARG A 28 30.98 16.35 -13.01
N GLN A 29 31.13 17.27 -12.06
CA GLN A 29 30.03 17.72 -11.21
C GLN A 29 28.98 18.51 -12.01
N GLU A 30 29.41 19.40 -12.90
CA GLU A 30 28.51 20.16 -13.78
C GLU A 30 27.77 19.24 -14.78
N LEU A 31 28.47 18.26 -15.34
CA LEU A 31 27.84 17.23 -16.18
C LEU A 31 26.84 16.37 -15.40
N ALA A 32 27.21 15.93 -14.20
CA ALA A 32 26.32 15.17 -13.32
C ALA A 32 25.06 15.99 -13.01
N PHE A 33 25.22 17.26 -12.60
CA PHE A 33 24.12 18.20 -12.36
C PHE A 33 23.16 18.27 -13.56
N PHE A 34 23.69 18.40 -14.79
CA PHE A 34 22.87 18.48 -15.99
C PHE A 34 22.04 17.20 -16.24
N PHE A 35 22.65 16.01 -16.12
CA PHE A 35 21.95 14.74 -16.32
C PHE A 35 20.89 14.49 -15.25
N GLU A 36 21.28 14.68 -13.99
CA GLU A 36 20.44 14.56 -12.80
C GLU A 36 19.21 15.47 -12.87
N PHE A 37 19.43 16.73 -13.24
CA PHE A 37 18.38 17.71 -13.42
C PHE A 37 17.39 17.30 -14.52
N ARG A 38 17.89 16.79 -15.64
CA ARG A 38 17.06 16.32 -16.76
C ARG A 38 16.16 15.17 -16.34
N ASP A 39 16.67 14.22 -15.57
CA ASP A 39 15.89 13.06 -15.13
C ASP A 39 14.82 13.44 -14.10
N LEU A 40 15.14 14.34 -13.16
CA LEU A 40 14.15 14.92 -12.25
C LEU A 40 13.06 15.68 -13.01
N LYS A 41 13.43 16.47 -14.02
CA LYS A 41 12.48 17.20 -14.88
C LYS A 41 11.55 16.26 -15.65
N ARG A 42 12.09 15.17 -16.20
CA ARG A 42 11.32 14.14 -16.91
C ARG A 42 10.31 13.48 -15.98
N PHE A 43 10.74 13.09 -14.78
CA PHE A 43 9.84 12.49 -13.81
C PHE A 43 8.76 13.46 -13.33
N LEU A 44 9.11 14.73 -13.08
CA LEU A 44 8.13 15.76 -12.75
C LEU A 44 7.06 15.91 -13.85
N LYS A 45 7.47 15.89 -15.12
CA LYS A 45 6.54 15.93 -16.25
C LYS A 45 5.64 14.70 -16.28
N GLN A 46 6.19 13.50 -16.07
CA GLN A 46 5.41 12.27 -15.97
C GLN A 46 4.35 12.37 -14.85
N LEU A 47 4.73 12.85 -13.67
CA LEU A 47 3.79 13.03 -12.55
C LEU A 47 2.67 14.04 -12.86
N GLU A 48 3.01 15.12 -13.56
CA GLU A 48 2.03 16.12 -13.99
C GLU A 48 0.99 15.52 -14.95
N GLU A 49 1.45 14.70 -15.91
CA GLU A 49 0.61 13.95 -16.83
C GLU A 49 -0.28 12.94 -16.07
N GLU A 50 0.28 12.16 -15.16
CA GLU A 50 -0.45 11.17 -14.35
C GLU A 50 -1.51 11.81 -13.46
N VAL A 51 -1.20 12.92 -12.79
CA VAL A 51 -2.18 13.68 -11.97
C VAL A 51 -3.32 14.22 -12.84
N SER A 52 -2.98 14.77 -14.02
CA SER A 52 -3.98 15.25 -14.98
C SER A 52 -4.87 14.12 -15.50
N ASP A 53 -4.28 12.96 -15.81
CA ASP A 53 -5.01 11.78 -16.25
C ASP A 53 -5.94 11.24 -15.16
N VAL A 54 -5.49 11.19 -13.90
CA VAL A 54 -6.36 10.81 -12.77
C VAL A 54 -7.54 11.77 -12.65
N LYS A 55 -7.33 13.09 -12.77
CA LYS A 55 -8.42 14.08 -12.78
C LYS A 55 -9.41 13.79 -13.90
N ARG A 56 -8.92 13.49 -15.11
CA ARG A 56 -9.73 13.17 -16.29
C ARG A 56 -10.55 11.89 -16.09
N ILE A 57 -9.92 10.81 -15.61
CA ILE A 57 -10.58 9.52 -15.39
C ILE A 57 -11.68 9.67 -14.33
N ILE A 58 -11.39 10.32 -13.19
CA ILE A 58 -12.39 10.58 -12.15
C ILE A 58 -13.56 11.40 -12.71
N LYS A 59 -13.28 12.44 -13.51
CA LYS A 59 -14.30 13.25 -14.17
C LYS A 59 -15.19 12.43 -15.10
N GLU A 60 -14.61 11.53 -15.88
CA GLU A 60 -15.34 10.64 -16.78
C GLU A 60 -16.26 9.68 -15.99
N GLU A 61 -15.76 9.08 -14.91
CA GLU A 61 -16.57 8.18 -14.07
C GLU A 61 -17.71 8.91 -13.36
N ILE A 62 -17.45 10.10 -12.82
CA ILE A 62 -18.49 10.91 -12.16
C ILE A 62 -19.59 11.32 -13.13
N LYS A 63 -19.24 11.64 -14.38
CA LYS A 63 -20.23 11.92 -15.43
C LYS A 63 -21.12 10.72 -15.74
N LYS A 64 -20.58 9.49 -15.70
CA LYS A 64 -21.38 8.26 -15.92
C LYS A 64 -22.42 8.04 -14.81
N ILE A 65 -22.18 8.56 -13.60
CA ILE A 65 -23.09 8.53 -12.46
C ILE A 65 -24.16 9.64 -12.56
N GLY A 66 -24.06 10.52 -13.55
CA GLY A 66 -25.02 11.61 -13.79
C GLY A 66 -24.78 12.87 -12.95
N VAL A 67 -23.58 13.04 -12.37
CA VAL A 67 -23.23 14.24 -11.59
C VAL A 67 -22.44 15.23 -12.45
N SER A 68 -22.77 16.52 -12.35
CA SER A 68 -22.03 17.59 -13.04
C SER A 68 -20.64 17.77 -12.44
N TRP A 69 -19.62 17.86 -13.29
CA TRP A 69 -18.25 18.11 -12.83
C TRP A 69 -18.10 19.45 -12.08
N GLN A 70 -18.89 20.46 -12.44
CA GLN A 70 -18.82 21.79 -11.82
C GLN A 70 -19.16 21.72 -10.32
N ASP A 71 -20.07 20.84 -9.93
CA ASP A 71 -20.46 20.65 -8.53
C ASP A 71 -19.40 19.84 -7.76
N VAL A 72 -18.65 18.97 -8.46
CA VAL A 72 -17.64 18.09 -7.87
C VAL A 72 -16.29 18.77 -7.71
N GLU A 73 -15.91 19.66 -8.62
CA GLU A 73 -14.55 20.22 -8.71
C GLU A 73 -14.02 20.82 -7.40
N PRO A 74 -14.79 21.61 -6.61
CA PRO A 74 -14.33 22.13 -5.32
C PRO A 74 -14.01 21.03 -4.30
N HIS A 75 -14.82 19.97 -4.28
CA HIS A 75 -14.61 18.84 -3.39
C HIS A 75 -13.45 17.96 -3.84
N TYR A 76 -13.27 17.79 -5.16
CA TYR A 76 -12.13 17.10 -5.75
C TYR A 76 -10.80 17.74 -5.31
N GLU A 77 -10.67 19.06 -5.38
CA GLU A 77 -9.45 19.75 -4.94
C GLU A 77 -9.23 19.54 -3.44
N THR A 78 -10.29 19.60 -2.64
CA THR A 78 -10.16 19.39 -1.20
C THR A 78 -9.74 17.94 -0.88
N LEU A 79 -10.29 16.95 -1.58
CA LEU A 79 -9.98 15.53 -1.38
C LEU A 79 -8.59 15.16 -1.87
N THR A 80 -8.15 15.68 -3.02
CA THR A 80 -6.80 15.42 -3.55
C THR A 80 -5.69 16.18 -2.83
N ASN A 81 -6.05 17.18 -2.01
CA ASN A 81 -5.11 17.87 -1.11
C ASN A 81 -5.17 17.35 0.32
N PHE A 82 -5.99 16.34 0.60
CA PHE A 82 -6.15 15.75 1.93
C PHE A 82 -4.91 14.94 2.32
N PHE A 83 -4.37 15.15 3.52
CA PHE A 83 -3.28 14.32 4.03
C PHE A 83 -3.50 13.98 5.50
N ILE A 84 -3.02 12.80 5.89
CA ILE A 84 -3.11 12.31 7.26
C ILE A 84 -1.81 12.72 7.97
N VAL A 85 -1.95 13.37 9.12
CA VAL A 85 -0.82 13.70 9.99
C VAL A 85 -0.64 12.56 10.99
N PRO A 86 0.52 11.87 11.01
CA PRO A 86 0.76 10.81 11.98
C PRO A 86 0.83 11.38 13.41
N PRO A 87 0.55 10.56 14.45
CA PRO A 87 0.73 10.99 15.84
C PRO A 87 2.20 11.25 16.15
N VAL A 88 2.46 11.99 17.24
CA VAL A 88 3.82 12.22 17.76
C VAL A 88 4.48 10.87 18.06
N GLY A 89 5.67 10.66 17.49
CA GLY A 89 6.40 9.39 17.58
C GLY A 89 7.27 9.24 18.84
N ASP A 90 7.65 10.34 19.48
CA ASP A 90 8.59 10.35 20.61
C ASP A 90 7.99 9.74 21.89
N GLU A 91 6.66 9.63 21.98
CA GLU A 91 5.97 8.96 23.07
C GLU A 91 5.40 7.60 22.60
N PRO A 92 6.07 6.48 22.93
CA PRO A 92 5.67 5.16 22.43
C PRO A 92 4.37 4.65 23.04
N VAL A 93 4.05 5.05 24.28
CA VAL A 93 2.84 4.62 24.99
C VAL A 93 1.61 5.28 24.36
N GLY A 94 0.63 4.47 23.94
CA GLY A 94 -0.61 4.97 23.34
C GLY A 94 -0.46 5.48 21.89
N SER A 95 0.73 5.38 21.29
CA SER A 95 0.99 5.84 19.91
C SER A 95 0.11 5.10 18.88
N ILE A 96 -0.08 3.80 19.05
CA ILE A 96 -0.90 2.97 18.16
C ILE A 96 -2.39 3.29 18.30
N GLU A 97 -2.88 3.48 19.54
CA GLU A 97 -4.27 3.90 19.78
C GLU A 97 -4.57 5.27 19.17
N ARG A 98 -3.63 6.23 19.27
CA ARG A 98 -3.74 7.53 18.60
C ARG A 98 -3.74 7.39 17.07
N LEU A 99 -2.88 6.53 16.53
CA LEU A 99 -2.84 6.25 15.10
C LEU A 99 -4.18 5.68 14.61
N GLU A 100 -4.77 4.73 15.34
CA GLU A 100 -6.09 4.17 15.04
C GLU A 100 -7.16 5.26 14.96
N GLN A 101 -7.22 6.15 15.96
CA GLN A 101 -8.17 7.26 16.00
C GLN A 101 -8.00 8.23 14.83
N ILE A 102 -6.77 8.56 14.48
CA ILE A 102 -6.46 9.45 13.35
C ILE A 102 -6.91 8.81 12.02
N LEU A 103 -6.60 7.52 11.82
CA LEU A 103 -7.01 6.79 10.61
C LEU A 103 -8.53 6.65 10.52
N GLU A 104 -9.20 6.39 11.63
CA GLU A 104 -10.66 6.32 11.73
C GLU A 104 -11.31 7.67 11.40
N ALA A 105 -10.81 8.77 11.98
CA ALA A 105 -11.30 10.12 11.69
C ALA A 105 -11.05 10.53 10.23
N ALA A 106 -9.89 10.18 9.67
CA ALA A 106 -9.58 10.43 8.26
C ALA A 106 -10.53 9.68 7.33
N SER A 107 -10.80 8.40 7.62
CA SER A 107 -11.74 7.57 6.87
C SER A 107 -13.14 8.18 6.86
N GLU A 108 -13.65 8.58 8.03
CA GLU A 108 -14.99 9.16 8.17
C GLU A 108 -15.13 10.51 7.45
N GLN A 109 -14.10 11.35 7.50
CA GLN A 109 -14.13 12.63 6.79
C GLN A 109 -14.19 12.44 5.28
N ILE A 110 -13.45 11.48 4.74
CA ILE A 110 -13.48 11.16 3.30
C ILE A 110 -14.84 10.57 2.91
N GLU A 111 -15.35 9.61 3.70
CA GLU A 111 -16.67 9.01 3.48
C GLU A 111 -17.77 10.06 3.42
N ARG A 112 -17.83 10.97 4.41
CA ARG A 112 -18.80 12.07 4.43
C ARG A 112 -18.72 12.94 3.17
N LYS A 113 -17.52 13.25 2.70
CA LYS A 113 -17.34 14.05 1.47
C LYS A 113 -17.80 13.29 0.23
N ILE A 114 -17.56 11.99 0.17
CA ILE A 114 -18.00 11.14 -0.93
C ILE A 114 -19.52 11.02 -0.94
N ASP A 115 -20.15 10.87 0.24
CA ASP A 115 -21.60 10.86 0.36
C ASP A 115 -22.24 12.16 -0.11
N LEU A 116 -21.59 13.31 0.10
CA LEU A 116 -22.05 14.58 -0.45
C LEU A 116 -21.83 14.70 -1.96
N LEU A 117 -20.75 14.11 -2.48
CA LEU A 117 -20.39 14.16 -3.89
C LEU A 117 -21.27 13.28 -4.79
N ILE A 118 -21.54 12.07 -4.34
CA ILE A 118 -22.25 11.03 -5.10
C ILE A 118 -23.31 10.36 -4.21
N PRO A 119 -24.29 11.11 -3.67
CA PRO A 119 -25.25 10.59 -2.69
C PRO A 119 -26.04 9.39 -3.21
N GLN A 120 -26.35 9.37 -4.50
CA GLN A 120 -27.12 8.35 -5.20
C GLN A 120 -26.35 7.07 -5.53
N ALA A 121 -25.02 7.08 -5.39
CA ALA A 121 -24.20 5.91 -5.67
C ALA A 121 -24.43 4.80 -4.62
N ASP A 122 -24.30 3.54 -5.03
CA ASP A 122 -24.34 2.42 -4.10
C ASP A 122 -23.12 2.41 -3.16
N ASN A 123 -23.22 1.62 -2.08
CA ASN A 123 -22.17 1.54 -1.07
C ASN A 123 -20.85 0.94 -1.58
N GLU A 124 -20.88 0.16 -2.66
CA GLU A 124 -19.69 -0.48 -3.23
C GLU A 124 -18.90 0.53 -4.06
N LEU A 125 -19.58 1.32 -4.89
CA LEU A 125 -19.02 2.42 -5.63
C LEU A 125 -18.49 3.52 -4.70
N LYS A 126 -19.20 3.84 -3.62
CA LYS A 126 -18.70 4.78 -2.60
C LYS A 126 -17.41 4.27 -1.94
N ALA A 127 -17.34 2.98 -1.62
CA ALA A 127 -16.12 2.36 -1.09
C ALA A 127 -14.96 2.42 -2.10
N ASN A 128 -15.22 2.18 -3.38
CA ASN A 128 -14.22 2.31 -4.45
C ASN A 128 -13.73 3.76 -4.57
N MET A 129 -14.66 4.73 -4.61
CA MET A 129 -14.33 6.16 -4.71
C MET A 129 -13.52 6.64 -3.51
N LYS A 130 -13.75 6.09 -2.31
CA LYS A 130 -12.92 6.37 -1.13
C LYS A 130 -11.46 6.00 -1.37
N GLN A 131 -11.21 4.81 -1.91
CA GLN A 131 -9.84 4.40 -2.23
C GLN A 131 -9.26 5.23 -3.37
N VAL A 132 -10.06 5.56 -4.39
CA VAL A 132 -9.64 6.43 -5.50
C VAL A 132 -9.15 7.78 -5.00
N PHE A 133 -9.89 8.44 -4.12
CA PHE A 133 -9.47 9.75 -3.60
C PHE A 133 -8.25 9.66 -2.68
N LEU A 134 -8.11 8.59 -1.89
CA LEU A 134 -6.91 8.34 -1.09
C LEU A 134 -5.67 8.19 -1.97
N GLU A 135 -5.75 7.37 -3.03
CA GLU A 135 -4.62 7.14 -3.95
C GLU A 135 -4.36 8.36 -4.85
N ALA A 136 -5.39 9.06 -5.30
CA ALA A 136 -5.24 10.32 -6.03
C ALA A 136 -4.57 11.41 -5.17
N SER A 137 -4.92 11.48 -3.88
CA SER A 137 -4.27 12.40 -2.95
C SER A 137 -2.80 12.05 -2.72
N ARG A 138 -2.49 10.75 -2.57
CA ARG A 138 -1.10 10.26 -2.47
C ARG A 138 -0.29 10.65 -3.72
N LEU A 139 -0.81 10.40 -4.92
CA LEU A 139 -0.16 10.78 -6.17
C LEU A 139 0.08 12.30 -6.26
N ASN A 140 -0.94 13.11 -5.94
CA ASN A 140 -0.83 14.56 -5.93
C ASN A 140 0.18 15.07 -4.89
N ARG A 141 0.27 14.42 -3.72
CA ARG A 141 1.28 14.73 -2.70
C ARG A 141 2.69 14.46 -3.23
N ILE A 142 2.92 13.34 -3.91
CA ILE A 142 4.21 13.01 -4.53
C ILE A 142 4.56 14.06 -5.59
N TYR A 143 3.64 14.40 -6.49
CA TYR A 143 3.81 15.48 -7.47
C TYR A 143 4.24 16.79 -6.82
N LYS A 144 3.55 17.23 -5.77
CA LYS A 144 3.88 18.49 -5.07
C LYS A 144 5.25 18.46 -4.41
N VAL A 145 5.62 17.36 -3.78
CA VAL A 145 6.92 17.19 -3.11
C VAL A 145 8.05 17.22 -4.15
N VAL A 146 7.92 16.46 -5.24
CA VAL A 146 8.91 16.45 -6.33
C VAL A 146 9.02 17.82 -7.00
N LYS A 147 7.88 18.47 -7.26
CA LYS A 147 7.82 19.84 -7.81
C LYS A 147 8.53 20.84 -6.89
N HIS A 148 8.32 20.75 -5.58
CA HIS A 148 8.98 21.59 -4.59
C HIS A 148 10.50 21.41 -4.62
N PHE A 149 11.00 20.17 -4.58
CA PHE A 149 12.43 19.90 -4.63
C PHE A 149 13.06 20.33 -5.95
N TYR A 150 12.39 20.10 -7.08
CA TYR A 150 12.82 20.56 -8.38
C TYR A 150 13.02 22.09 -8.40
N PHE A 151 12.00 22.87 -8.03
CA PHE A 151 12.12 24.34 -8.03
C PHE A 151 13.11 24.85 -7.00
N THR A 152 13.22 24.20 -5.83
CA THR A 152 14.21 24.56 -4.81
C THR A 152 15.63 24.33 -5.32
N GLY A 153 15.90 23.20 -5.96
CA GLY A 153 17.19 22.91 -6.58
C GLY A 153 17.54 23.87 -7.71
N VAL A 154 16.58 24.22 -8.58
CA VAL A 154 16.77 25.24 -9.64
C VAL A 154 17.14 26.59 -9.06
N LYS A 155 16.36 27.07 -8.09
CA LYS A 155 16.53 28.42 -7.53
C LYS A 155 17.80 28.55 -6.71
N SER A 156 18.14 27.53 -5.92
CA SER A 156 19.32 27.55 -5.06
C SER A 156 20.63 27.24 -5.80
N ARG A 157 20.57 26.69 -7.02
CA ARG A 157 21.70 26.07 -7.72
C ARG A 157 22.48 25.08 -6.83
N ASN A 158 21.80 24.47 -5.86
CA ASN A 158 22.42 23.58 -4.90
C ASN A 158 22.30 22.14 -5.38
N LEU A 159 23.40 21.60 -5.92
CA LEU A 159 23.50 20.22 -6.38
C LEU A 159 23.14 19.22 -5.26
N THR A 160 23.47 19.51 -4.00
CA THR A 160 23.15 18.61 -2.87
C THR A 160 21.65 18.41 -2.69
N VAL A 161 20.84 19.45 -2.88
CA VAL A 161 19.37 19.35 -2.79
C VAL A 161 18.81 18.48 -3.92
N LEU A 162 19.37 18.60 -5.12
CA LEU A 162 18.96 17.79 -6.27
C LEU A 162 19.36 16.33 -6.09
N VAL A 163 20.60 16.07 -5.67
CA VAL A 163 21.08 14.70 -5.37
C VAL A 163 20.21 14.05 -4.30
N GLN A 164 19.86 14.75 -3.22
CA GLN A 164 18.95 14.22 -2.19
C GLN A 164 17.59 13.83 -2.77
N ALA A 165 16.97 14.69 -3.58
CA ALA A 165 15.71 14.37 -4.24
C ALA A 165 15.84 13.16 -5.19
N LEU A 166 16.98 13.02 -5.87
CA LEU A 166 17.26 11.93 -6.80
C LEU A 166 17.47 10.59 -6.11
N THR A 167 18.11 10.58 -4.93
CA THR A 167 18.26 9.35 -4.15
C THR A 167 16.90 8.75 -3.76
N GLN A 168 15.87 9.59 -3.60
CA GLN A 168 14.51 9.15 -3.30
C GLN A 168 13.65 8.94 -4.55
N LEU A 169 14.12 9.35 -5.73
CA LEU A 169 13.33 9.37 -6.97
C LEU A 169 12.74 8.01 -7.32
N HIS A 170 13.53 6.95 -7.16
CA HIS A 170 13.11 5.60 -7.51
C HIS A 170 11.99 5.10 -6.59
N PHE A 171 12.03 5.41 -5.30
CA PHE A 171 10.95 5.10 -4.36
C PHE A 171 9.69 5.90 -4.69
N LEU A 172 9.83 7.22 -4.91
CA LEU A 172 8.72 8.10 -5.26
C LEU A 172 8.07 7.71 -6.60
N LYS A 173 8.87 7.27 -7.57
CA LYS A 173 8.37 6.78 -8.86
C LYS A 173 7.55 5.51 -8.69
N ARG A 174 8.06 4.53 -7.93
CA ARG A 174 7.30 3.31 -7.63
C ARG A 174 6.00 3.61 -6.90
N GLU A 175 6.01 4.53 -5.94
CA GLU A 175 4.82 4.91 -5.18
C GLU A 175 3.79 5.68 -6.04
N ALA A 176 4.26 6.54 -6.95
CA ALA A 176 3.42 7.25 -7.91
C ALA A 176 2.76 6.28 -8.90
N GLU A 177 3.55 5.39 -9.52
CA GLU A 177 3.05 4.36 -10.44
C GLU A 177 2.02 3.46 -9.73
N ARG A 178 2.28 3.07 -8.49
CA ARG A 178 1.35 2.30 -7.65
C ARG A 178 0.04 3.04 -7.43
N SER A 179 0.09 4.31 -7.03
CA SER A 179 -1.10 5.12 -6.76
C SER A 179 -1.92 5.34 -8.04
N PHE A 180 -1.25 5.64 -9.16
CA PHE A 180 -1.87 5.81 -10.46
C PHE A 180 -2.57 4.53 -10.94
N ASN A 181 -1.90 3.38 -10.86
CA ASN A 181 -2.48 2.10 -11.24
C ASN A 181 -3.65 1.71 -10.33
N ALA A 182 -3.55 1.95 -9.02
CA ALA A 182 -4.65 1.70 -8.08
C ALA A 182 -5.91 2.49 -8.45
N VAL A 183 -5.78 3.79 -8.77
CA VAL A 183 -6.92 4.61 -9.22
C VAL A 183 -7.57 3.99 -10.46
N LYS A 184 -6.77 3.61 -11.47
CA LYS A 184 -7.29 2.96 -12.68
C LYS A 184 -8.03 1.67 -12.34
N THR A 185 -7.44 0.81 -11.52
CA THR A 185 -8.05 -0.47 -11.16
C THR A 185 -9.34 -0.29 -10.36
N TYR A 186 -9.41 0.62 -9.39
CA TYR A 186 -10.64 0.84 -8.63
C TYR A 186 -11.81 1.38 -9.47
N LEU A 187 -11.51 2.14 -10.53
CA LEU A 187 -12.52 2.74 -11.40
C LEU A 187 -12.90 1.83 -12.57
N GLN A 188 -11.92 1.17 -13.19
CA GLN A 188 -12.08 0.49 -14.47
C GLN A 188 -11.87 -1.03 -14.38
N GLY A 189 -11.39 -1.52 -13.23
CA GLY A 189 -11.15 -2.93 -12.99
C GLY A 189 -12.44 -3.76 -12.88
N SER A 190 -12.35 -4.95 -13.44
CA SER A 190 -13.39 -5.97 -13.51
C SER A 190 -13.06 -7.20 -12.64
N LEU A 191 -11.78 -7.45 -12.37
CA LEU A 191 -11.31 -8.60 -11.59
C LEU A 191 -10.84 -8.19 -10.19
N PRO A 192 -10.76 -9.14 -9.24
CA PRO A 192 -10.15 -8.91 -7.93
C PRO A 192 -8.78 -8.27 -8.03
N MET A 193 -8.48 -7.31 -7.16
CA MET A 193 -7.14 -6.74 -7.07
C MET A 193 -6.17 -7.77 -6.45
N GLY A 194 -4.91 -7.79 -6.88
CA GLY A 194 -3.93 -8.75 -6.34
C GLY A 194 -3.74 -8.61 -4.82
N TRP A 195 -3.81 -7.41 -4.24
CA TRP A 195 -3.81 -7.25 -2.77
C TRP A 195 -4.93 -8.03 -2.06
N GLY A 196 -6.01 -8.37 -2.77
CA GLY A 196 -7.13 -9.15 -2.27
C GLY A 196 -6.90 -10.66 -2.14
N VAL A 197 -5.72 -11.20 -2.46
CA VAL A 197 -5.48 -12.67 -2.39
C VAL A 197 -5.86 -13.30 -1.04
N GLY A 198 -5.55 -12.65 0.09
CA GLY A 198 -5.90 -13.18 1.41
C GLY A 198 -7.41 -13.14 1.69
N ALA A 199 -8.06 -12.04 1.30
CA ALA A 199 -9.51 -11.90 1.39
C ALA A 199 -10.24 -12.90 0.47
N LEU A 200 -9.72 -13.16 -0.73
CA LEU A 200 -10.26 -14.14 -1.68
C LEU A 200 -10.07 -15.57 -1.15
N THR A 201 -8.89 -15.91 -0.62
CA THR A 201 -8.67 -17.20 0.04
C THR A 201 -9.67 -17.43 1.17
N ALA A 202 -9.90 -16.42 2.02
CA ALA A 202 -10.89 -16.56 3.08
C ALA A 202 -12.31 -16.69 2.54
N TYR A 203 -12.70 -15.89 1.54
CA TYR A 203 -14.02 -15.97 0.89
C TYR A 203 -14.30 -17.37 0.35
N GLU A 204 -13.38 -17.94 -0.43
CA GLU A 204 -13.54 -19.29 -0.98
C GLU A 204 -13.58 -20.34 0.14
N MET A 205 -12.82 -20.14 1.21
CA MET A 205 -12.90 -20.98 2.40
C MET A 205 -14.24 -20.87 3.15
N MET A 206 -15.10 -19.89 2.85
CA MET A 206 -16.46 -19.78 3.42
C MET A 206 -17.47 -20.71 2.73
N GLU A 207 -17.15 -21.32 1.59
CA GLU A 207 -18.10 -22.17 0.84
C GLU A 207 -18.65 -23.34 1.68
N GLY A 208 -19.96 -23.42 1.89
CA GLY A 208 -20.57 -24.41 2.79
C GLY A 208 -20.55 -24.01 4.27
N ALA A 209 -20.48 -22.70 4.57
CA ALA A 209 -20.70 -22.18 5.90
C ALA A 209 -22.14 -22.41 6.38
N GLU A 210 -22.29 -22.70 7.67
CA GLU A 210 -23.59 -22.88 8.33
C GLU A 210 -24.26 -21.54 8.60
N ASP A 211 -23.46 -20.52 8.93
CA ASP A 211 -23.92 -19.16 9.21
C ASP A 211 -22.93 -18.13 8.64
N VAL A 212 -23.46 -17.03 8.15
CA VAL A 212 -22.69 -15.90 7.60
C VAL A 212 -23.31 -14.60 8.11
N LYS A 213 -22.55 -13.87 8.92
CA LYS A 213 -22.97 -12.60 9.52
C LYS A 213 -22.06 -11.44 9.09
N VAL A 214 -22.65 -10.24 9.07
CA VAL A 214 -21.95 -8.99 8.78
C VAL A 214 -21.87 -8.15 10.06
N ASP A 215 -20.66 -7.77 10.47
CA ASP A 215 -20.40 -6.80 11.54
C ASP A 215 -19.65 -5.61 10.94
N GLY A 216 -20.36 -4.52 10.64
CA GLY A 216 -19.78 -3.35 9.98
C GLY A 216 -19.18 -3.69 8.61
N GLU A 217 -17.86 -3.50 8.47
CA GLU A 217 -17.10 -3.82 7.25
C GLU A 217 -16.47 -5.22 7.28
N VAL A 218 -16.93 -6.11 8.16
CA VAL A 218 -16.35 -7.44 8.36
C VAL A 218 -17.40 -8.51 8.11
N LEU A 219 -17.05 -9.49 7.29
CA LEU A 219 -17.83 -10.70 7.05
C LEU A 219 -17.27 -11.83 7.91
N ILE A 220 -18.15 -12.52 8.63
CA ILE A 220 -17.79 -13.61 9.53
C ILE A 220 -18.63 -14.82 9.13
N ALA A 221 -17.98 -15.92 8.79
CA ALA A 221 -18.62 -17.18 8.48
C ALA A 221 -18.26 -18.24 9.53
N GLU A 222 -19.22 -19.09 9.87
CA GLU A 222 -19.04 -20.17 10.83
C GLU A 222 -19.26 -21.53 10.17
N LYS A 223 -18.37 -22.47 10.50
CA LYS A 223 -18.36 -23.85 10.00
C LYS A 223 -18.03 -24.81 11.12
N ARG A 224 -18.41 -26.07 10.93
CA ARG A 224 -17.95 -27.19 11.74
C ARG A 224 -17.22 -28.20 10.88
N ASP A 225 -16.12 -28.71 11.41
CA ASP A 225 -15.35 -29.78 10.80
C ASP A 225 -14.93 -30.78 11.88
N HIS A 226 -15.42 -32.02 11.81
CA HIS A 226 -15.13 -33.07 12.80
C HIS A 226 -15.28 -32.59 14.27
N ASN A 227 -16.40 -31.92 14.59
CA ASN A 227 -16.68 -31.29 15.90
C ASN A 227 -15.76 -30.12 16.30
N LYS A 228 -14.91 -29.61 15.40
CA LYS A 228 -14.12 -28.39 15.60
C LYS A 228 -14.87 -27.20 15.01
N GLN A 229 -14.99 -26.12 15.79
CA GLN A 229 -15.54 -24.87 15.29
C GLN A 229 -14.49 -24.12 14.46
N ILE A 230 -14.85 -23.75 13.24
CA ILE A 230 -14.04 -22.94 12.33
C ILE A 230 -14.78 -21.62 12.13
N VAL A 231 -14.11 -20.53 12.45
CA VAL A 231 -14.60 -19.17 12.20
C VAL A 231 -13.70 -18.53 11.16
N ILE A 232 -14.30 -17.95 10.13
CA ILE A 232 -13.60 -17.35 9.00
C ILE A 232 -13.98 -15.89 8.94
N ILE A 233 -12.99 -15.01 8.88
CA ILE A 233 -13.18 -13.57 8.89
C ILE A 233 -12.48 -12.96 7.69
N LYS A 234 -13.16 -12.07 6.97
CA LYS A 234 -12.57 -11.19 5.96
C LYS A 234 -13.27 -9.82 5.92
N PRO A 235 -12.71 -8.80 5.26
CA PRO A 235 -13.47 -7.58 5.02
C PRO A 235 -14.71 -7.84 4.14
N LYS A 236 -15.71 -6.97 4.22
CA LYS A 236 -16.92 -7.02 3.39
C LYS A 236 -16.66 -6.43 2.01
N GLY A 237 -16.99 -7.17 0.95
CA GLY A 237 -16.96 -6.65 -0.43
C GLY A 237 -18.34 -6.64 -1.08
N PRO A 238 -18.40 -6.50 -2.42
CA PRO A 238 -17.29 -6.46 -3.39
C PRO A 238 -16.60 -5.09 -3.57
N GLY A 239 -16.98 -4.07 -2.83
CA GLY A 239 -16.34 -2.77 -2.81
C GLY A 239 -14.97 -2.80 -2.15
N ALA A 240 -14.13 -1.81 -2.47
CA ALA A 240 -12.75 -1.73 -2.03
C ALA A 240 -12.62 -1.38 -0.54
N ARG A 241 -12.66 -2.41 0.31
CA ARG A 241 -12.56 -2.29 1.78
C ARG A 241 -11.42 -3.14 2.32
N THR A 242 -10.92 -2.74 3.48
CA THR A 242 -9.86 -3.43 4.23
C THR A 242 -10.31 -3.85 5.63
N GLY A 243 -11.56 -3.52 6.01
CA GLY A 243 -12.20 -3.95 7.26
C GLY A 243 -11.85 -3.05 8.43
N LYS A 244 -12.42 -1.83 8.47
CA LYS A 244 -12.16 -0.81 9.52
C LYS A 244 -12.24 -1.36 10.95
N ASN A 245 -13.23 -2.21 11.24
CA ASN A 245 -13.47 -2.80 12.56
C ASN A 245 -12.91 -4.22 12.75
N MET A 246 -12.04 -4.70 11.85
CA MET A 246 -11.50 -6.07 11.84
C MET A 246 -10.87 -6.47 13.18
N GLY A 247 -10.03 -5.62 13.77
CA GLY A 247 -9.32 -5.96 15.02
C GLY A 247 -10.27 -6.20 16.19
N LYS A 248 -11.31 -5.36 16.33
CA LYS A 248 -12.38 -5.49 17.34
C LYS A 248 -13.15 -6.80 17.17
N VAL A 249 -13.46 -7.18 15.93
CA VAL A 249 -14.14 -8.44 15.60
C VAL A 249 -13.26 -9.65 15.94
N VAL A 250 -11.99 -9.65 15.52
CA VAL A 250 -11.03 -10.72 15.83
C VAL A 250 -10.88 -10.92 17.34
N VAL A 251 -10.73 -9.85 18.11
CA VAL A 251 -10.64 -9.92 19.58
C VAL A 251 -11.91 -10.55 20.20
N ARG A 252 -13.09 -10.21 19.67
CA ARG A 252 -14.37 -10.77 20.13
C ARG A 252 -14.47 -12.26 19.84
N GLU A 253 -14.13 -12.68 18.63
CA GLU A 253 -14.18 -14.09 18.22
C GLU A 253 -13.12 -14.93 18.94
N VAL A 254 -11.92 -14.40 19.17
CA VAL A 254 -10.90 -15.04 20.03
C VAL A 254 -11.39 -15.21 21.48
N ARG A 255 -12.18 -14.27 22.02
CA ARG A 255 -12.80 -14.42 23.34
C ARG A 255 -13.82 -15.54 23.34
N ARG A 256 -14.71 -15.59 22.33
CA ARG A 256 -15.75 -16.60 22.17
C ARG A 256 -15.19 -18.01 22.00
N LEU A 257 -14.17 -18.18 21.15
CA LEU A 257 -13.54 -19.47 20.86
C LEU A 257 -12.62 -19.99 21.98
N GLY A 258 -12.31 -19.16 22.98
CA GLY A 258 -11.44 -19.55 24.09
C GLY A 258 -9.96 -19.59 23.72
N LYS A 259 -9.51 -20.68 23.07
CA LYS A 259 -8.11 -20.95 22.66
C LYS A 259 -8.01 -21.44 21.21
N PRO A 260 -8.33 -20.60 20.21
CA PRO A 260 -8.25 -21.02 18.82
C PRO A 260 -6.81 -21.08 18.29
N LEU A 261 -6.59 -21.90 17.26
CA LEU A 261 -5.51 -21.70 16.29
C LEU A 261 -5.87 -20.50 15.41
N ILE A 262 -5.02 -19.49 15.34
CA ILE A 262 -5.24 -18.36 14.45
C ILE A 262 -4.42 -18.57 13.18
N ILE A 263 -5.08 -18.58 12.03
CA ILE A 263 -4.46 -18.68 10.71
C ILE A 263 -4.75 -17.39 9.96
N ILE A 264 -3.71 -16.62 9.63
CA ILE A 264 -3.83 -15.38 8.87
C ILE A 264 -3.38 -15.65 7.44
N VAL A 265 -4.18 -15.27 6.45
CA VAL A 265 -3.79 -15.33 5.03
C VAL A 265 -3.73 -13.91 4.50
N ASN A 266 -2.59 -13.53 3.92
CA ASN A 266 -2.38 -12.17 3.43
C ASN A 266 -1.36 -12.10 2.28
N ALA A 267 -1.37 -10.97 1.58
CA ALA A 267 -0.35 -10.59 0.62
C ALA A 267 0.92 -10.07 1.33
N GLN A 268 2.08 -10.34 0.75
CA GLN A 268 3.36 -9.77 1.15
C GLN A 268 4.15 -9.33 -0.09
N ALA A 269 4.85 -8.20 0.01
CA ALA A 269 5.81 -7.78 -1.01
C ALA A 269 6.87 -8.87 -1.22
N LYS A 270 7.03 -9.27 -2.47
CA LYS A 270 8.05 -10.21 -2.89
C LYS A 270 9.39 -9.50 -2.98
N MET A 271 10.46 -10.20 -2.61
CA MET A 271 11.82 -9.72 -2.81
C MET A 271 12.21 -9.82 -4.29
N GLU A 272 13.14 -8.98 -4.74
CA GLU A 272 13.73 -9.14 -6.07
C GLU A 272 14.33 -10.56 -6.21
N GLY A 273 13.83 -11.32 -7.19
CA GLY A 273 14.19 -12.73 -7.40
C GLY A 273 13.12 -13.75 -6.98
N GLU A 274 12.16 -13.35 -6.14
CA GLU A 274 11.02 -14.21 -5.80
C GLU A 274 9.98 -14.24 -6.95
N LYS A 275 9.38 -15.42 -7.15
CA LYS A 275 8.27 -15.60 -8.09
C LYS A 275 6.97 -15.06 -7.49
N SER A 276 6.16 -14.41 -8.32
CA SER A 276 4.82 -14.01 -7.92
C SER A 276 3.95 -15.22 -7.64
N GLY A 277 3.16 -15.16 -6.57
CA GLY A 277 2.38 -16.29 -6.06
C GLY A 277 3.19 -17.34 -5.29
N ALA A 278 4.49 -17.12 -5.05
CA ALA A 278 5.22 -17.92 -4.07
C ALA A 278 4.58 -17.75 -2.68
N MET A 279 4.71 -18.78 -1.84
CA MET A 279 4.14 -18.75 -0.49
C MET A 279 5.23 -18.88 0.56
N SER A 280 5.03 -18.19 1.68
CA SER A 280 5.85 -18.34 2.88
C SER A 280 4.95 -18.54 4.08
N GLN A 281 5.38 -19.40 5.00
CA GLN A 281 4.72 -19.58 6.28
C GLN A 281 5.53 -18.87 7.36
N ALA A 282 4.86 -18.10 8.21
CA ALA A 282 5.45 -17.39 9.33
C ALA A 282 4.69 -17.68 10.63
N ILE A 283 5.37 -17.55 11.76
CA ILE A 283 4.75 -17.60 13.09
C ILE A 283 4.52 -16.15 13.57
N GLY A 284 3.33 -15.88 14.09
CA GLY A 284 2.93 -14.53 14.50
C GLY A 284 2.08 -13.79 13.45
N VAL A 285 1.73 -12.54 13.76
CA VAL A 285 0.89 -11.69 12.91
C VAL A 285 1.78 -10.97 11.89
N ALA A 286 1.69 -11.37 10.62
CA ALA A 286 2.53 -10.82 9.55
C ALA A 286 1.72 -10.04 8.50
N ALA A 287 2.36 -9.01 7.95
CA ALA A 287 1.85 -8.18 6.85
C ALA A 287 0.50 -7.45 7.09
N ALA A 288 0.06 -7.31 8.35
CA ALA A 288 -1.16 -6.58 8.71
C ALA A 288 -0.87 -5.10 9.05
N PRO A 289 -1.82 -4.17 8.80
CA PRO A 289 -1.71 -2.78 9.25
C PRO A 289 -1.47 -2.68 10.76
N GLU A 290 -0.71 -1.68 11.20
CA GLU A 290 -0.18 -1.55 12.56
C GLU A 290 -1.25 -1.61 13.65
N PRO A 291 -2.38 -0.85 13.57
CA PRO A 291 -3.44 -0.96 14.58
C PRO A 291 -4.04 -2.36 14.67
N LEU A 292 -4.29 -3.00 13.53
CA LEU A 292 -4.85 -4.36 13.47
C LEU A 292 -3.86 -5.37 14.06
N LYS A 293 -2.59 -5.29 13.64
CA LYS A 293 -1.51 -6.14 14.14
C LYS A 293 -1.41 -6.04 15.66
N TYR A 294 -1.36 -4.82 16.20
CA TYR A 294 -1.28 -4.56 17.63
C TYR A 294 -2.47 -5.15 18.39
N GLN A 295 -3.71 -4.96 17.90
CA GLN A 295 -4.90 -5.50 18.56
C GLN A 295 -4.88 -7.03 18.64
N ILE A 296 -4.46 -7.70 17.55
CA ILE A 296 -4.35 -9.16 17.51
C ILE A 296 -3.22 -9.65 18.43
N GLU A 297 -2.03 -9.06 18.34
CA GLU A 297 -0.87 -9.45 19.15
C GLU A 297 -1.15 -9.27 20.65
N LYS A 298 -1.85 -8.21 21.04
CA LYS A 298 -2.24 -7.95 22.43
C LYS A 298 -3.12 -9.05 23.01
N ILE A 299 -4.12 -9.54 22.26
CA ILE A 299 -4.97 -10.65 22.74
C ILE A 299 -4.25 -12.00 22.68
N VAL A 300 -3.43 -12.22 21.65
CA VAL A 300 -2.62 -13.43 21.46
C VAL A 300 -1.62 -13.61 22.60
N ALA A 301 -0.88 -12.55 22.97
CA ALA A 301 0.09 -12.58 24.06
C ALA A 301 -0.60 -12.86 25.40
N ARG A 302 -1.72 -12.18 25.68
CA ARG A 302 -2.50 -12.37 26.93
C ARG A 302 -3.01 -13.80 27.09
N LYS A 303 -3.45 -14.43 26.00
CA LYS A 303 -4.03 -15.79 26.01
C LYS A 303 -3.04 -16.90 25.64
N ARG A 304 -1.81 -16.56 25.25
CA ARG A 304 -0.76 -17.47 24.75
C ARG A 304 -1.25 -18.34 23.58
N LEU A 305 -1.81 -17.69 22.55
CA LEU A 305 -2.41 -18.38 21.40
C LEU A 305 -1.38 -18.63 20.28
N PRO A 306 -1.48 -19.74 19.55
CA PRO A 306 -0.68 -19.96 18.36
C PRO A 306 -1.24 -19.17 17.17
N VAL A 307 -0.35 -18.47 16.46
CA VAL A 307 -0.67 -17.72 15.25
C VAL A 307 0.25 -18.19 14.13
N ILE A 308 -0.34 -18.59 13.00
CA ILE A 308 0.37 -18.96 11.78
C ILE A 308 -0.09 -18.01 10.67
N SER A 309 0.84 -17.35 10.00
CA SER A 309 0.56 -16.53 8.82
C SER A 309 1.00 -17.26 7.55
N ILE A 310 0.12 -17.34 6.56
CA ILE A 310 0.39 -17.77 5.19
C ILE A 310 0.46 -16.50 4.33
N LEU A 311 1.64 -16.25 3.77
CA LEU A 311 1.95 -15.05 3.02
C LEU A 311 2.11 -15.39 1.54
N ILE A 312 1.27 -14.82 0.70
CA ILE A 312 1.35 -14.93 -0.76
C ILE A 312 2.20 -13.75 -1.25
N LYS A 313 3.20 -14.02 -2.10
CA LYS A 313 4.20 -13.05 -2.56
C LYS A 313 3.74 -12.31 -3.82
N LEU A 314 3.72 -10.97 -3.80
CA LEU A 314 3.33 -10.11 -4.93
C LEU A 314 4.37 -9.03 -5.22
N SER A 315 4.52 -8.63 -6.47
CA SER A 315 5.21 -7.37 -6.82
C SER A 315 4.38 -6.14 -6.43
N GLU A 316 5.02 -4.98 -6.28
CA GLU A 316 4.34 -3.68 -6.09
C GLU A 316 3.25 -3.43 -7.15
N LYS A 317 3.51 -3.80 -8.40
CA LYS A 317 2.53 -3.68 -9.50
C LYS A 317 1.31 -4.57 -9.26
N GLU A 318 1.53 -5.82 -8.90
CA GLU A 318 0.48 -6.79 -8.60
C GLU A 318 -0.35 -6.43 -7.36
N PHE A 319 0.16 -5.62 -6.43
CA PHE A 319 -0.64 -5.12 -5.30
C PHE A 319 -1.80 -4.24 -5.75
N THR A 320 -1.62 -3.49 -6.83
CA THR A 320 -2.59 -2.46 -7.26
C THR A 320 -3.33 -2.80 -8.53
N GLU A 321 -2.89 -3.82 -9.26
CA GLU A 321 -3.54 -4.27 -10.49
C GLU A 321 -4.49 -5.45 -10.25
N GLU A 322 -5.22 -5.80 -11.31
CA GLU A 322 -6.04 -7.00 -11.36
C GLU A 322 -5.21 -8.27 -11.15
N MET A 323 -5.81 -9.23 -10.45
CA MET A 323 -5.20 -10.50 -10.10
C MET A 323 -4.97 -11.36 -11.34
N ASN A 324 -3.69 -11.62 -11.63
CA ASN A 324 -3.29 -12.52 -12.70
C ASN A 324 -3.42 -14.01 -12.32
N GLU A 325 -3.26 -14.88 -13.32
CA GLU A 325 -3.38 -16.33 -13.17
C GLU A 325 -2.40 -16.95 -12.16
N ASN A 326 -1.20 -16.37 -11.98
CA ASN A 326 -0.25 -16.88 -10.97
C ASN A 326 -0.79 -16.67 -9.56
N LEU A 327 -1.41 -15.52 -9.30
CA LEU A 327 -2.00 -15.20 -8.01
C LEU A 327 -3.28 -16.02 -7.75
N ARG A 328 -4.12 -16.24 -8.77
CA ARG A 328 -5.29 -17.13 -8.66
C ARG A 328 -4.87 -18.56 -8.29
N ARG A 329 -3.83 -19.10 -8.94
CA ARG A 329 -3.27 -20.40 -8.55
C ARG A 329 -2.67 -20.40 -7.14
N ALA A 330 -2.13 -19.29 -6.69
CA ALA A 330 -1.61 -19.16 -5.33
C ALA A 330 -2.72 -19.17 -4.27
N VAL A 331 -3.90 -18.62 -4.59
CA VAL A 331 -5.09 -18.68 -3.72
C VAL A 331 -5.50 -20.13 -3.47
N GLU A 332 -5.55 -20.98 -4.51
CA GLU A 332 -5.83 -22.42 -4.34
C GLU A 332 -4.79 -23.13 -3.47
N LYS A 333 -3.51 -22.87 -3.73
CA LYS A 333 -2.43 -23.44 -2.90
C LYS A 333 -2.51 -22.96 -1.45
N ALA A 334 -2.93 -21.72 -1.21
CA ALA A 334 -3.12 -21.18 0.13
C ALA A 334 -4.30 -21.87 0.83
N LYS A 335 -5.39 -22.16 0.13
CA LYS A 335 -6.52 -22.96 0.66
C LYS A 335 -6.05 -24.34 1.09
N ASP A 336 -5.26 -25.02 0.28
CA ASP A 336 -4.71 -26.35 0.62
C ASP A 336 -3.78 -26.29 1.84
N ALA A 337 -2.94 -25.26 1.92
CA ALA A 337 -2.10 -25.03 3.10
C ALA A 337 -2.93 -24.79 4.37
N VAL A 338 -3.98 -23.97 4.29
CA VAL A 338 -4.91 -23.73 5.40
C VAL A 338 -5.62 -25.03 5.81
N LYS A 339 -6.15 -25.80 4.86
CA LYS A 339 -6.80 -27.11 5.13
C LYS A 339 -5.85 -28.06 5.85
N SER A 340 -4.59 -28.18 5.39
CA SER A 340 -3.59 -29.02 6.05
C SER A 340 -3.32 -28.59 7.51
N LEU A 341 -3.35 -27.29 7.81
CA LEU A 341 -3.21 -26.79 9.19
C LEU A 341 -4.45 -27.12 10.04
N ILE A 342 -5.65 -27.02 9.47
CA ILE A 342 -6.91 -27.38 10.14
C ILE A 342 -6.92 -28.86 10.50
N GLU A 343 -6.51 -29.74 9.59
CA GLU A 343 -6.46 -31.20 9.80
C GLU A 343 -5.53 -31.59 10.95
N LYS A 344 -4.36 -30.93 11.04
CA LYS A 344 -3.34 -31.19 12.06
C LYS A 344 -3.70 -30.65 13.45
N CYS A 345 -4.71 -29.80 13.55
CA CYS A 345 -5.10 -29.17 14.80
C CYS A 345 -6.38 -29.77 15.41
N ARG A 346 -6.45 -29.79 16.74
CA ARG A 346 -7.61 -30.28 17.51
C ARG A 346 -8.46 -29.17 18.14
N GLN A 347 -7.90 -27.96 18.22
CA GLN A 347 -8.55 -26.80 18.80
C GLN A 347 -9.46 -26.09 17.79
N PRO A 348 -10.36 -25.19 18.23
CA PRO A 348 -11.10 -24.33 17.30
C PRO A 348 -10.15 -23.53 16.40
N VAL A 349 -10.59 -23.16 15.21
CA VAL A 349 -9.75 -22.42 14.24
C VAL A 349 -10.38 -21.07 13.93
N LEU A 350 -9.55 -20.04 13.92
CA LEU A 350 -9.91 -18.71 13.46
C LEU A 350 -9.08 -18.38 12.22
N ILE A 351 -9.71 -18.33 11.05
CA ILE A 351 -9.09 -17.99 9.78
C ILE A 351 -9.35 -16.50 9.51
N ILE A 352 -8.32 -15.74 9.20
CA ILE A 352 -8.40 -14.30 8.94
C ILE A 352 -7.80 -14.03 7.56
N GLY A 353 -8.65 -13.73 6.57
CA GLY A 353 -8.23 -13.25 5.26
C GLY A 353 -8.10 -11.75 5.26
N LEU A 354 -6.89 -11.24 5.05
CA LEU A 354 -6.62 -9.82 4.93
C LEU A 354 -6.41 -9.41 3.47
N GLY A 355 -6.58 -8.13 3.19
CA GLY A 355 -6.44 -7.57 1.84
C GLY A 355 -7.64 -6.75 1.42
N ASN A 356 -7.55 -6.14 0.24
CA ASN A 356 -8.62 -5.34 -0.32
C ASN A 356 -9.69 -6.22 -0.99
N THR A 357 -10.96 -5.94 -0.74
CA THR A 357 -12.10 -6.73 -1.27
C THR A 357 -12.66 -6.24 -2.60
N PHE A 358 -11.97 -5.35 -3.31
CA PHE A 358 -12.38 -4.92 -4.65
C PHE A 358 -12.65 -6.15 -5.53
N ARG A 359 -13.90 -6.27 -6.00
CA ARG A 359 -14.44 -7.40 -6.80
C ARG A 359 -14.40 -8.77 -6.11
N ILE A 360 -14.27 -8.82 -4.78
CA ILE A 360 -14.36 -10.04 -3.96
C ILE A 360 -15.59 -9.92 -3.06
N PRO A 361 -16.66 -10.71 -3.24
CA PRO A 361 -17.89 -10.62 -2.44
C PRO A 361 -17.61 -10.72 -0.95
#